data_AF-A0A2H5VQ25-F1
#
_entry.id   AF-A0A2H5VQ25-F1
#
_cell.length_a   1.000
_cell.length_b   1.000
_cell.length_c   1.000
_cell.angle_alpha   90.00
_cell.angle_beta   90.00
_cell.angle_gamma   90.00
#
_symmetry.space_group_name_H-M   'P 1'
#
loop_
_entity.id
_entity.type
_entity.pdbx_description
1 polymer ?
#
loop_
_entity_poly.entity_id
_entity_poly.type
_entity_poly.pdbx_seq_one_letter_code
_entity_poly.pdbx_strand_id
1 'polypeptide(L)'
;MHNCNVTPFAMMRDSPLVPERYLPYIYNASRTAPRHQRGERVTALLEAATRVTEDQALALAFDTGVWHAELWQARVKTAWERSPEMAKSADAAVVYELIQRWNRRSDPDSEGALAFYAFKKGLGPALAPLVDPPPAVTDAQLLEALERAAAWLKATFGSLRVPYGRYFRVGREGGTRTWPVGGGSLNREPNNVGMATPRAITFVPSGGVMLGRAGQSATHIVILTRPPRSYSVVPLGHSDDPNSPHWDDQAEKLFSRGRAAPTYFLRRDELRRHATARKVVRRTVTAGRRS
;
A
#
# COMPACT_ATOMS: atom_id res chain seq x y z
N MET A 1 1.70 -13.89 -13.42
CA MET A 1 3.03 -13.76 -12.76
C MET A 1 3.22 -12.34 -12.24
N HIS A 2 4.08 -12.15 -11.24
CA HIS A 2 4.48 -10.84 -10.72
C HIS A 2 5.96 -10.86 -10.31
N ASN A 3 6.56 -9.70 -10.09
CA ASN A 3 7.78 -9.60 -9.31
C ASN A 3 7.66 -8.44 -8.32
N CYS A 4 7.50 -8.76 -7.04
CA CYS A 4 7.42 -7.77 -5.96
C CYS A 4 8.73 -7.70 -5.17
N ASN A 5 9.88 -7.67 -5.86
CA ASN A 5 11.21 -7.80 -5.25
C ASN A 5 11.41 -9.14 -4.54
N VAL A 6 10.81 -10.21 -5.09
CA VAL A 6 10.91 -11.57 -4.57
C VAL A 6 11.83 -12.40 -5.46
N THR A 7 12.36 -13.50 -4.91
CA THR A 7 13.10 -14.52 -5.68
C THR A 7 12.29 -14.98 -6.90
N PRO A 8 12.92 -15.29 -8.06
CA PRO A 8 12.20 -15.82 -9.22
C PRO A 8 11.34 -17.05 -8.92
N PHE A 9 11.73 -17.82 -7.90
CA PHE A 9 10.99 -18.97 -7.38
C PHE A 9 9.58 -18.60 -6.86
N ALA A 10 9.37 -17.35 -6.42
CA ALA A 10 8.12 -16.88 -5.81
C ALA A 10 7.31 -15.92 -6.69
N MET A 11 7.64 -15.81 -7.99
CA MET A 11 6.97 -14.91 -8.93
C MET A 11 5.58 -15.39 -9.39
N MET A 12 5.27 -16.66 -9.16
CA MET A 12 3.98 -17.28 -9.41
C MET A 12 3.88 -18.59 -8.62
N ARG A 13 2.66 -19.10 -8.43
CA ARG A 13 2.46 -20.46 -7.92
C ARG A 13 3.19 -21.46 -8.83
N ASP A 14 3.90 -22.40 -8.22
CA ASP A 14 4.66 -23.45 -8.89
C ASP A 14 5.61 -22.89 -9.97
N SER A 15 6.30 -21.78 -9.66
CA SER A 15 7.22 -21.11 -10.59
C SER A 15 8.25 -22.09 -11.15
N PRO A 16 8.37 -22.22 -12.48
CA PRO A 16 9.40 -23.07 -13.11
C PRO A 16 10.81 -22.46 -12.99
N LEU A 17 10.90 -21.21 -12.52
CA LEU A 17 12.15 -20.46 -12.36
C LEU A 17 12.83 -20.86 -11.04
N VAL A 18 13.45 -22.04 -11.03
CA VAL A 18 14.14 -22.61 -9.86
C VAL A 18 15.67 -22.44 -9.98
N PRO A 19 16.41 -22.19 -8.88
CA PRO A 19 17.84 -21.89 -8.93
C PRO A 19 18.67 -22.98 -9.61
N GLU A 20 18.25 -24.25 -9.52
CA GLU A 20 18.97 -25.41 -10.08
C GLU A 20 19.02 -25.43 -11.61
N ARG A 21 18.20 -24.60 -12.28
CA ARG A 21 18.15 -24.49 -13.75
C ARG A 21 19.03 -23.37 -14.32
N TYR A 22 19.76 -22.65 -13.47
CA TYR A 22 20.52 -21.46 -13.87
C TYR A 22 21.91 -21.45 -13.23
N LEU A 23 22.85 -20.72 -13.83
CA LEU A 23 24.14 -20.45 -13.19
C LEU A 23 23.91 -19.64 -11.90
N PRO A 24 24.58 -19.95 -10.77
CA PRO A 24 24.30 -19.33 -9.48
C PRO A 24 24.35 -17.80 -9.49
N TYR A 25 25.31 -17.20 -10.19
CA TYR A 25 25.46 -15.74 -10.27
C TYR A 25 24.41 -15.06 -11.15
N ILE A 26 23.77 -15.81 -12.07
CA ILE A 26 22.66 -15.30 -12.89
C ILE A 26 21.35 -15.33 -12.10
N TYR A 27 21.08 -16.44 -11.41
CA TYR A 27 19.86 -16.55 -10.60
C TYR A 27 19.92 -15.66 -9.36
N ASN A 28 21.08 -15.60 -8.72
CA ASN A 28 21.42 -14.72 -7.60
C ASN A 28 20.36 -14.67 -6.47
N ALA A 29 19.75 -15.81 -6.18
CA ALA A 29 18.74 -16.00 -5.14
C ALA A 29 18.65 -17.48 -4.76
N SER A 30 17.81 -17.82 -3.79
CA SER A 30 17.52 -19.22 -3.41
C SER A 30 16.01 -19.45 -3.32
N ARG A 31 15.61 -20.72 -3.15
CA ARG A 31 14.22 -21.11 -2.84
C ARG A 31 13.75 -20.59 -1.49
N THR A 32 14.69 -20.43 -0.56
CA THR A 32 14.45 -20.02 0.84
C THR A 32 14.64 -18.52 1.06
N ALA A 33 14.93 -17.76 0.00
CA ALA A 33 15.06 -16.31 0.08
C ALA A 33 13.78 -15.72 0.71
N PRO A 34 13.91 -14.76 1.65
CA PRO A 34 12.77 -14.19 2.33
C PRO A 34 11.70 -13.71 1.35
N ARG A 35 10.47 -14.14 1.57
CA ARG A 35 9.31 -13.71 0.79
C ARG A 35 8.66 -12.53 1.49
N HIS A 36 8.29 -11.52 0.72
CA HIS A 36 7.71 -10.30 1.24
C HIS A 36 6.18 -10.39 1.17
N GLN A 37 5.45 -9.90 2.19
CA GLN A 37 3.97 -9.94 2.29
C GLN A 37 3.27 -9.49 1.01
N ARG A 38 3.65 -8.33 0.46
CA ARG A 38 3.20 -7.85 -0.86
C ARG A 38 3.30 -8.90 -1.97
N GLY A 39 4.42 -9.61 -2.07
CA GLY A 39 4.59 -10.65 -3.08
C GLY A 39 3.64 -11.81 -2.88
N GLU A 40 3.51 -12.32 -1.65
CA GLU A 40 2.56 -13.38 -1.32
C GLU A 40 1.11 -12.97 -1.60
N ARG A 41 0.73 -11.75 -1.20
CA ARG A 41 -0.59 -11.18 -1.47
C ARG A 41 -0.88 -11.12 -2.97
N VAL A 42 0.07 -10.66 -3.77
CA VAL A 42 -0.07 -10.60 -5.24
C VAL A 42 -0.12 -11.99 -5.85
N THR A 43 0.64 -12.98 -5.35
CA THR A 43 0.51 -14.38 -5.78
C THR A 43 -0.93 -14.87 -5.58
N ALA A 44 -1.47 -14.73 -4.37
CA ALA A 44 -2.82 -15.18 -4.04
C ALA A 44 -3.90 -14.46 -4.87
N LEU A 45 -3.75 -13.15 -5.06
CA LEU A 45 -4.65 -12.35 -5.90
C LEU A 45 -4.64 -12.79 -7.37
N LEU A 46 -3.45 -12.99 -7.94
CA LEU A 46 -3.32 -13.38 -9.36
C LEU A 46 -3.74 -14.82 -9.61
N GLU A 47 -3.58 -15.70 -8.63
CA GLU A 47 -4.05 -17.08 -8.72
C GLU A 47 -5.58 -17.16 -8.67
N ALA A 48 -6.21 -16.42 -7.76
CA ALA A 48 -7.67 -16.38 -7.66
C ALA A 48 -8.34 -15.63 -8.83
N ALA A 49 -7.57 -14.81 -9.54
CA ALA A 49 -8.05 -13.98 -10.64
C ALA A 49 -8.36 -14.83 -11.88
N THR A 50 -9.64 -15.04 -12.15
CA THR A 50 -10.13 -15.64 -13.41
C THR A 50 -11.05 -14.64 -14.12
N ARG A 51 -10.99 -14.59 -15.46
CA ARG A 51 -11.82 -13.68 -16.29
C ARG A 51 -11.77 -12.22 -15.79
N VAL A 52 -10.56 -11.71 -15.59
CA VAL A 52 -10.29 -10.38 -15.04
C VAL A 52 -10.94 -9.29 -15.89
N THR A 53 -11.85 -8.52 -15.29
CA THR A 53 -12.40 -7.32 -15.89
C THR A 53 -11.41 -6.16 -15.80
N GLU A 54 -11.67 -5.10 -16.55
CA GLU A 54 -10.86 -3.88 -16.47
C GLU A 54 -10.83 -3.28 -15.05
N ASP A 55 -11.99 -3.18 -14.40
CA ASP A 55 -12.07 -2.63 -13.04
C ASP A 55 -11.30 -3.50 -12.04
N GLN A 56 -11.32 -4.82 -12.22
CA GLN A 56 -10.52 -5.73 -11.41
C GLN A 56 -9.02 -5.55 -11.67
N ALA A 57 -8.59 -5.38 -12.92
CA ALA A 57 -7.20 -5.10 -13.25
C ALA A 57 -6.71 -3.79 -12.61
N LEU A 58 -7.54 -2.74 -12.64
CA LEU A 58 -7.27 -1.48 -11.95
C LEU A 58 -7.20 -1.66 -10.43
N ALA A 59 -8.19 -2.36 -9.84
CA ALA A 59 -8.26 -2.58 -8.40
C ALA A 59 -7.05 -3.37 -7.86
N LEU A 60 -6.55 -4.36 -8.61
CA LEU A 60 -5.34 -5.11 -8.26
C LEU A 60 -4.12 -4.21 -8.09
N ALA A 61 -3.96 -3.19 -8.94
CA ALA A 61 -2.83 -2.26 -8.88
C ALA A 61 -2.87 -1.34 -7.64
N PHE A 62 -4.03 -1.20 -7.00
CA PHE A 62 -4.23 -0.37 -5.82
C PHE A 62 -4.65 -1.19 -4.57
N ASP A 63 -4.43 -2.51 -4.55
CA ASP A 63 -4.82 -3.36 -3.43
C ASP A 63 -4.11 -2.96 -2.13
N THR A 64 -4.92 -2.81 -1.08
CA THR A 64 -4.52 -2.39 0.28
C THR A 64 -4.60 -3.55 1.27
N GLY A 65 -4.77 -4.79 0.81
CA GLY A 65 -4.87 -5.96 1.68
C GLY A 65 -3.56 -6.27 2.38
N VAL A 66 -3.63 -6.50 3.69
CA VAL A 66 -2.50 -6.93 4.52
C VAL A 66 -2.47 -8.45 4.57
N TRP A 67 -1.34 -9.04 4.16
CA TRP A 67 -1.22 -10.49 4.10
C TRP A 67 -1.14 -11.10 5.51
N HIS A 68 -1.80 -12.24 5.72
CA HIS A 68 -1.84 -12.99 6.99
C HIS A 68 -2.36 -12.22 8.23
N ALA A 69 -2.99 -11.06 8.04
CA ALA A 69 -3.58 -10.31 9.14
C ALA A 69 -4.64 -11.12 9.91
N GLU A 70 -5.31 -12.07 9.25
CA GLU A 70 -6.26 -13.00 9.87
C GLU A 70 -5.63 -13.88 10.95
N LEU A 71 -4.34 -14.22 10.84
CA LEU A 71 -3.66 -15.05 11.84
C LEU A 71 -3.52 -14.28 13.15
N TRP A 72 -3.19 -12.98 13.06
CA TRP A 72 -3.19 -12.10 14.23
C TRP A 72 -4.61 -11.87 14.78
N GLN A 73 -5.62 -11.63 13.93
CA GLN A 73 -7.02 -11.52 14.38
C GLN A 73 -7.47 -12.78 15.16
N ALA A 74 -7.15 -13.98 14.64
CA ALA A 74 -7.48 -15.24 15.29
C ALA A 74 -6.72 -15.43 16.62
N ARG A 75 -5.44 -15.04 16.65
CA ARG A 75 -4.60 -15.13 17.86
C ARG A 75 -5.08 -14.18 18.95
N VAL A 76 -5.46 -12.95 18.60
CA VAL A 76 -6.02 -11.95 19.51
C VAL A 76 -7.41 -12.35 20.00
N LYS A 77 -8.28 -12.87 19.11
CA LYS A 77 -9.59 -13.43 19.48
C LYS A 77 -9.48 -14.50 20.56
N THR A 78 -8.61 -15.48 20.33
CA THR A 78 -8.38 -16.57 21.28
C THR A 78 -7.90 -16.05 22.64
N ALA A 79 -6.94 -15.11 22.64
CA ALA A 79 -6.44 -14.51 23.88
C ALA A 79 -7.54 -13.73 24.62
N TRP A 80 -8.34 -12.94 23.89
CA TRP A 80 -9.44 -12.18 24.45
C TRP A 80 -10.50 -13.08 25.08
N GLU A 81 -10.93 -14.14 24.40
CA GLU A 81 -11.95 -15.08 24.89
C GLU A 81 -11.51 -15.85 26.13
N ARG A 82 -10.21 -16.19 26.24
CA ARG A 82 -9.65 -16.90 27.40
C ARG A 82 -9.37 -16.02 28.61
N SER A 83 -9.31 -14.71 28.41
CA SER A 83 -8.95 -13.79 29.47
C SER A 83 -10.16 -13.46 30.35
N PRO A 84 -9.95 -13.31 31.67
CA PRO A 84 -11.04 -12.92 32.57
C PRO A 84 -11.48 -11.49 32.29
N GLU A 85 -12.75 -11.17 32.54
CA GLU A 85 -13.30 -9.83 32.28
C GLU A 85 -12.55 -8.71 33.02
N MET A 86 -12.03 -8.98 34.22
CA MET A 86 -11.22 -8.01 34.98
C MET A 86 -9.91 -7.61 34.28
N ALA A 87 -9.43 -8.40 33.32
CA ALA A 87 -8.21 -8.13 32.55
C ALA A 87 -8.49 -7.36 31.25
N LYS A 88 -9.76 -7.00 30.97
CA LYS A 88 -10.20 -6.32 29.75
C LYS A 88 -10.68 -4.91 30.08
N SER A 89 -9.89 -3.88 29.75
CA SER A 89 -10.42 -2.52 29.87
C SER A 89 -11.47 -2.22 28.80
N ALA A 90 -12.36 -1.27 29.10
CA ALA A 90 -13.35 -0.79 28.14
C ALA A 90 -12.69 -0.23 26.86
N ASP A 91 -11.54 0.42 26.98
CA ASP A 91 -10.85 1.01 25.83
C ASP A 91 -10.17 -0.07 24.98
N ALA A 92 -9.54 -1.07 25.60
CA ALA A 92 -8.99 -2.22 24.90
C ALA A 92 -10.10 -3.02 24.18
N ALA A 93 -11.30 -3.11 24.77
CA ALA A 93 -12.45 -3.74 24.14
C ALA A 93 -12.87 -3.04 22.83
N VAL A 94 -12.82 -1.70 22.78
CA VAL A 94 -13.09 -0.95 21.54
C VAL A 94 -12.04 -1.26 20.48
N VAL A 95 -10.75 -1.27 20.83
CA VAL A 95 -9.66 -1.59 19.89
C VAL A 95 -9.78 -3.03 19.39
N TYR A 96 -10.06 -3.97 20.28
CA TYR A 96 -10.33 -5.36 19.95
C TYR A 96 -11.48 -5.47 18.93
N GLU A 97 -12.64 -4.88 19.19
CA GLU A 97 -13.78 -4.92 18.29
C GLU A 97 -13.47 -4.33 16.91
N LEU A 98 -12.72 -3.22 16.86
CA LEU A 98 -12.26 -2.62 15.61
C LEU A 98 -11.38 -3.58 14.81
N ILE A 99 -10.43 -4.26 15.47
CA ILE A 99 -9.56 -5.25 14.84
C ILE A 99 -10.38 -6.45 14.36
N GLN A 100 -11.34 -6.96 15.14
CA GLN A 100 -12.12 -8.14 14.75
C GLN A 100 -13.08 -7.89 13.58
N ARG A 101 -13.64 -6.68 13.46
CA ARG A 101 -14.52 -6.29 12.35
C ARG A 101 -13.75 -5.85 11.10
N TRP A 102 -12.45 -5.62 11.22
CA TRP A 102 -11.62 -5.16 10.12
C TRP A 102 -11.54 -6.20 8.99
N ASN A 103 -11.78 -5.73 7.77
CA ASN A 103 -11.68 -6.53 6.54
C ASN A 103 -10.23 -6.80 6.08
N ARG A 104 -9.23 -6.52 6.93
CA ARG A 104 -7.79 -6.68 6.65
C ARG A 104 -7.24 -5.78 5.54
N ARG A 105 -7.94 -4.69 5.21
CA ARG A 105 -7.50 -3.69 4.22
C ARG A 105 -7.11 -2.37 4.87
N SER A 106 -5.94 -1.86 4.51
CA SER A 106 -5.46 -0.52 4.91
C SER A 106 -6.10 0.58 4.06
N ASP A 107 -7.42 0.59 3.96
CA ASP A 107 -8.17 1.63 3.26
C ASP A 107 -8.17 2.94 4.08
N PRO A 108 -8.19 4.13 3.44
CA PRO A 108 -8.01 5.40 4.15
C PRO A 108 -9.11 5.72 5.18
N ASP A 109 -10.31 5.17 5.00
CA ASP A 109 -11.44 5.30 5.92
C ASP A 109 -11.49 4.19 7.00
N SER A 110 -10.58 3.23 6.95
CA SER A 110 -10.59 2.06 7.83
C SER A 110 -10.11 2.38 9.25
N GLU A 111 -11.04 2.38 10.20
CA GLU A 111 -10.72 2.43 11.64
C GLU A 111 -9.99 1.17 12.11
N GLY A 112 -10.42 0.01 11.60
CA GLY A 112 -9.83 -1.28 11.92
C GLY A 112 -8.35 -1.39 11.52
N ALA A 113 -7.96 -0.80 10.39
CA ALA A 113 -6.56 -0.79 9.96
C ALA A 113 -5.67 0.02 10.90
N LEU A 114 -6.14 1.19 11.39
CA LEU A 114 -5.34 1.98 12.32
C LEU A 114 -5.33 1.37 13.73
N ALA A 115 -6.43 0.77 14.16
CA ALA A 115 -6.48 -0.01 15.39
C ALA A 115 -5.48 -1.18 15.35
N PHE A 116 -5.43 -1.91 14.23
CA PHE A 116 -4.46 -2.99 14.04
C PHE A 116 -3.01 -2.48 14.00
N TYR A 117 -2.74 -1.37 13.32
CA TYR A 117 -1.43 -0.69 13.35
C TYR A 117 -1.01 -0.34 14.78
N ALA A 118 -1.91 0.26 15.55
CA ALA A 118 -1.66 0.66 16.94
C ALA A 118 -1.41 -0.57 17.84
N PHE A 119 -2.19 -1.65 17.66
CA PHE A 119 -1.99 -2.93 18.33
C PHE A 119 -0.61 -3.52 18.00
N LYS A 120 -0.26 -3.61 16.71
CA LYS A 120 1.04 -4.12 16.30
C LYS A 120 2.18 -3.29 16.89
N LYS A 121 2.08 -1.96 16.88
CA LYS A 121 3.03 -1.06 17.56
C LYS A 121 3.10 -1.34 19.06
N GLY A 122 1.95 -1.59 19.69
CA GLY A 122 1.83 -1.98 21.09
C GLY A 122 2.48 -3.33 21.43
N LEU A 123 2.84 -4.18 20.47
CA LEU A 123 3.61 -5.40 20.75
C LEU A 123 5.12 -5.13 20.97
N GLY A 124 5.59 -3.93 20.62
CA GLY A 124 7.00 -3.55 20.72
C GLY A 124 7.87 -4.09 19.59
N PRO A 125 9.14 -3.64 19.50
CA PRO A 125 9.98 -3.80 18.31
C PRO A 125 10.37 -5.25 17.98
N ALA A 126 10.29 -6.18 18.94
CA ALA A 126 10.59 -7.60 18.70
C ALA A 126 9.44 -8.33 17.99
N LEU A 127 8.19 -8.00 18.33
CA LEU A 127 6.99 -8.71 17.86
C LEU A 127 6.22 -7.95 16.78
N ALA A 128 6.27 -6.61 16.80
CA ALA A 128 5.60 -5.76 15.82
C ALA A 128 6.00 -6.12 14.37
N PRO A 129 7.28 -6.33 14.02
CA PRO A 129 7.67 -6.60 12.64
C PRO A 129 7.22 -7.97 12.10
N LEU A 130 6.86 -8.92 12.98
CA LEU A 130 6.53 -10.28 12.59
C LEU A 130 5.23 -10.32 11.79
N VAL A 131 5.27 -10.99 10.63
CA VAL A 131 4.11 -11.18 9.74
C VAL A 131 3.07 -12.06 10.41
N ASP A 132 3.51 -13.18 10.97
CA ASP A 132 2.66 -14.17 11.63
C ASP A 132 2.90 -14.09 13.15
N PRO A 133 1.88 -14.36 13.98
CA PRO A 133 2.07 -14.46 15.42
C PRO A 133 2.98 -15.64 15.75
N PRO A 134 4.11 -15.45 16.47
CA PRO A 134 4.97 -16.56 16.85
C PRO A 134 4.25 -17.41 17.91
N PRO A 135 4.46 -18.73 17.95
CA PRO A 135 3.85 -19.61 18.96
C PRO A 135 4.13 -19.16 20.42
N ALA A 136 5.27 -18.50 20.64
CA ALA A 136 5.70 -18.03 21.94
C ALA A 136 5.00 -16.74 22.43
N VAL A 137 4.22 -16.04 21.60
CA VAL A 137 3.50 -14.84 22.05
C VAL A 137 2.42 -15.24 23.04
N THR A 138 2.40 -14.62 24.22
CA THR A 138 1.46 -14.96 25.30
C THR A 138 0.15 -14.18 25.21
N ASP A 139 -0.92 -14.68 25.83
CA ASP A 139 -2.21 -13.98 25.89
C ASP A 139 -2.08 -12.62 26.60
N ALA A 140 -1.27 -12.57 27.66
CA ALA A 140 -0.98 -11.35 28.40
C ALA A 140 -0.30 -10.28 27.52
N GLN A 141 0.68 -10.65 26.70
CA GLN A 141 1.33 -9.70 25.78
C GLN A 141 0.36 -9.12 24.75
N LEU A 142 -0.62 -9.91 24.29
CA LEU A 142 -1.62 -9.48 23.32
C LEU A 142 -2.63 -8.52 23.95
N LEU A 143 -3.12 -8.83 25.16
CA LEU A 143 -3.99 -7.92 25.91
C LEU A 143 -3.28 -6.59 26.22
N GLU A 144 -2.05 -6.66 26.72
CA GLU A 144 -1.26 -5.47 27.02
C GLU A 144 -1.00 -4.62 25.77
N ALA A 145 -0.83 -5.25 24.60
CA ALA A 145 -0.71 -4.54 23.34
C ALA A 145 -2.02 -3.84 22.92
N LEU A 146 -3.20 -4.42 23.22
CA LEU A 146 -4.49 -3.75 23.01
C LEU A 146 -4.63 -2.51 23.92
N GLU A 147 -4.21 -2.62 25.19
CA GLU A 147 -4.19 -1.48 26.13
C GLU A 147 -3.25 -0.37 25.65
N ARG A 148 -2.04 -0.73 25.23
CA ARG A 148 -1.07 0.24 24.67
C ARG A 148 -1.58 0.88 23.38
N ALA A 149 -2.28 0.13 22.54
CA ALA A 149 -2.91 0.66 21.33
C ALA A 149 -3.98 1.70 21.67
N ALA A 150 -4.86 1.38 22.62
CA ALA A 150 -5.89 2.29 23.10
C ALA A 150 -5.29 3.58 23.67
N ALA A 151 -4.26 3.44 24.53
CA ALA A 151 -3.54 4.58 25.08
C ALA A 151 -2.90 5.45 23.99
N TRP A 152 -2.24 4.84 22.99
CA TRP A 152 -1.62 5.57 21.89
C TRP A 152 -2.65 6.31 21.02
N LEU A 153 -3.78 5.68 20.70
CA LEU A 153 -4.86 6.29 19.92
C LEU A 153 -5.46 7.50 20.64
N LYS A 154 -5.76 7.38 21.94
CA LYS A 154 -6.24 8.51 22.75
C LYS A 154 -5.21 9.63 22.85
N ALA A 155 -3.96 9.30 23.15
CA ALA A 155 -2.89 10.29 23.29
C ALA A 155 -2.62 11.05 21.98
N THR A 156 -2.70 10.35 20.84
CA THR A 156 -2.37 10.94 19.53
C THR A 156 -3.55 11.67 18.90
N PHE A 157 -4.79 11.18 19.08
CA PHE A 157 -5.95 11.64 18.32
C PHE A 157 -7.15 12.06 19.17
N GLY A 158 -7.10 11.85 20.49
CA GLY A 158 -8.24 12.05 21.39
C GLY A 158 -9.41 11.08 21.17
N SER A 159 -9.19 9.99 20.41
CA SER A 159 -10.24 9.03 20.03
C SER A 159 -9.65 7.64 19.84
N LEU A 160 -10.42 6.60 20.17
CA LEU A 160 -10.11 5.20 19.86
C LEU A 160 -10.55 4.81 18.43
N ARG A 161 -11.48 5.57 17.85
CA ARG A 161 -12.03 5.37 16.50
C ARG A 161 -11.43 6.39 15.57
N VAL A 162 -10.43 5.96 14.81
CA VAL A 162 -9.64 6.86 13.97
C VAL A 162 -9.38 6.18 12.62
N PRO A 163 -9.80 6.78 11.50
CA PRO A 163 -9.50 6.25 10.17
C PRO A 163 -8.00 6.24 9.87
N TYR A 164 -7.52 5.18 9.21
CA TYR A 164 -6.13 5.03 8.78
C TYR A 164 -5.55 6.26 8.08
N GLY A 165 -6.31 6.83 7.15
CA GLY A 165 -5.92 8.00 6.37
C GLY A 165 -5.89 9.31 7.15
N ARG A 166 -6.35 9.35 8.42
CA ARG A 166 -6.08 10.47 9.33
C ARG A 166 -4.59 10.57 9.62
N TYR A 167 -3.93 9.42 9.78
CA TYR A 167 -2.51 9.35 10.10
C TYR A 167 -1.63 9.16 8.87
N PHE A 168 -2.01 8.29 7.93
CA PHE A 168 -1.22 8.05 6.71
C PHE A 168 -1.72 8.89 5.55
N ARG A 169 -0.86 9.76 5.03
CA ARG A 169 -1.22 10.76 4.03
C ARG A 169 -0.23 10.80 2.88
N VAL A 170 -0.70 11.28 1.74
CA VAL A 170 0.12 11.62 0.58
C VAL A 170 0.05 13.12 0.33
N GLY A 171 1.14 13.71 -0.10
CA GLY A 171 1.24 15.13 -0.39
C GLY A 171 2.66 15.47 -0.78
N ARG A 172 2.84 16.67 -1.30
CA ARG A 172 4.15 17.12 -1.74
C ARG A 172 4.90 17.72 -0.55
N GLU A 173 6.20 17.43 -0.47
CA GLU A 173 7.08 18.11 0.48
C GLU A 173 7.08 19.62 0.22
N GLY A 174 6.92 20.44 1.27
CA GLY A 174 6.72 21.88 1.15
C GLY A 174 5.33 22.32 0.67
N GLY A 175 4.43 21.38 0.36
CA GLY A 175 3.03 21.68 0.05
C GLY A 175 2.22 22.03 1.30
N THR A 176 1.15 22.80 1.12
CA THR A 176 0.25 23.22 2.20
C THR A 176 -0.87 22.22 2.49
N ARG A 177 -1.00 21.16 1.67
CA ARG A 177 -2.10 20.19 1.73
C ARG A 177 -1.59 18.77 1.61
N THR A 178 -2.30 17.85 2.26
CA THR A 178 -2.08 16.40 2.17
C THR A 178 -3.43 15.67 2.16
N TRP A 179 -3.48 14.52 1.51
CA TRP A 179 -4.70 13.72 1.32
C TRP A 179 -4.61 12.37 2.02
N PRO A 180 -5.72 11.84 2.57
CA PRO A 180 -5.74 10.52 3.19
C PRO A 180 -5.36 9.47 2.15
N VAL A 181 -4.50 8.53 2.49
CA VAL A 181 -4.08 7.48 1.55
C VAL A 181 -4.17 6.10 2.20
N GLY A 182 -4.55 5.11 1.40
CA GLY A 182 -4.53 3.71 1.80
C GLY A 182 -3.31 2.95 1.27
N GLY A 183 -3.10 1.76 1.81
CA GLY A 183 -1.93 0.92 1.53
C GLY A 183 -0.71 1.33 2.36
N GLY A 184 0.44 0.74 2.04
CA GLY A 184 1.69 1.05 2.72
C GLY A 184 2.65 -0.12 2.79
N SER A 185 3.93 0.19 2.96
CA SER A 185 5.00 -0.74 3.34
C SER A 185 5.52 -0.31 4.71
N LEU A 186 4.86 -0.79 5.76
CA LEU A 186 5.14 -0.49 7.17
C LEU A 186 6.06 -1.58 7.76
N ASN A 187 7.23 -1.72 7.12
CA ASN A 187 8.25 -2.72 7.43
C ASN A 187 9.65 -2.11 7.55
N ARG A 188 9.69 -0.80 7.82
CA ARG A 188 10.89 -0.02 8.10
C ARG A 188 10.59 0.98 9.19
N GLU A 189 11.60 1.33 9.98
CA GLU A 189 11.46 2.36 10.99
C GLU A 189 11.03 3.70 10.39
N PRO A 190 10.22 4.49 11.11
CA PRO A 190 9.68 4.25 12.45
C PRO A 190 8.36 3.45 12.48
N ASN A 191 7.97 2.82 11.36
CA ASN A 191 6.68 2.15 11.18
C ASN A 191 6.81 0.63 11.03
N ASN A 192 7.83 0.00 11.62
CA ASN A 192 8.04 -1.43 11.39
C ASN A 192 7.05 -2.28 12.21
N VAL A 193 5.84 -2.45 11.68
CA VAL A 193 4.73 -3.13 12.36
C VAL A 193 4.24 -4.36 11.59
N GLY A 194 5.05 -4.84 10.65
CA GLY A 194 4.74 -6.07 9.91
C GLY A 194 3.46 -5.93 9.07
N MET A 195 3.17 -4.73 8.55
CA MET A 195 2.05 -4.52 7.62
C MET A 195 2.60 -4.07 6.27
N ALA A 196 2.40 -4.83 5.21
CA ALA A 196 2.72 -4.36 3.86
C ALA A 196 1.72 -4.82 2.80
N THR A 197 1.36 -3.89 1.91
CA THR A 197 0.31 -4.09 0.89
C THR A 197 0.90 -3.99 -0.53
N PRO A 198 0.21 -4.51 -1.56
CA PRO A 198 0.58 -4.31 -2.97
C PRO A 198 0.73 -2.85 -3.38
N ARG A 199 -0.19 -1.99 -2.93
CA ARG A 199 -0.07 -0.53 -3.01
C ARG A 199 1.03 -0.04 -2.07
N ALA A 200 2.27 -0.10 -2.54
CA ALA A 200 3.45 0.16 -1.73
C ALA A 200 3.70 1.67 -1.60
N ILE A 201 3.67 2.16 -0.37
CA ILE A 201 4.03 3.53 0.00
C ILE A 201 4.85 3.45 1.28
N THR A 202 6.07 3.99 1.28
CA THR A 202 6.82 4.22 2.53
C THR A 202 6.49 5.60 3.05
N PHE A 203 6.45 5.75 4.37
CA PHE A 203 6.06 7.00 5.02
C PHE A 203 7.14 7.50 5.97
N VAL A 204 7.24 8.82 6.09
CA VAL A 204 8.11 9.52 7.04
C VAL A 204 7.28 10.43 7.94
N PRO A 205 7.69 10.69 9.19
CA PRO A 205 6.99 11.63 10.06
C PRO A 205 6.96 13.04 9.45
N SER A 206 5.81 13.71 9.53
CA SER A 206 5.64 15.10 9.13
C SER A 206 4.55 15.74 10.00
N GLY A 207 4.96 16.51 11.00
CA GLY A 207 4.05 17.00 12.03
C GLY A 207 3.34 15.84 12.74
N GLY A 208 2.01 15.90 12.83
CA GLY A 208 1.17 14.86 13.46
C GLY A 208 0.76 13.70 12.54
N VAL A 209 1.34 13.59 11.33
CA VAL A 209 0.99 12.57 10.34
C VAL A 209 2.22 11.86 9.77
N MET A 210 1.98 10.78 9.05
CA MET A 210 2.96 10.04 8.26
C MET A 210 2.75 10.37 6.80
N LEU A 211 3.71 11.06 6.18
CA LEU A 211 3.65 11.51 4.80
C LEU A 211 4.37 10.53 3.87
N GLY A 212 3.74 10.16 2.77
CA GLY A 212 4.33 9.29 1.75
C GLY A 212 5.63 9.86 1.19
N ARG A 213 6.68 9.04 1.12
CA ARG A 213 8.03 9.42 0.70
C ARG A 213 8.53 8.67 -0.53
N ALA A 214 8.27 7.36 -0.60
CA ALA A 214 8.67 6.53 -1.74
C ALA A 214 7.67 5.39 -1.96
N GLY A 215 7.88 4.61 -3.02
CA GLY A 215 7.02 3.49 -3.39
C GLY A 215 6.46 3.66 -4.79
N GLN A 216 5.17 3.42 -4.95
CA GLN A 216 4.45 3.53 -6.21
C GLN A 216 4.56 4.94 -6.79
N SER A 217 5.30 5.11 -7.90
CA SER A 217 5.69 6.43 -8.44
C SER A 217 5.22 6.72 -9.87
N ALA A 218 5.10 5.70 -10.72
CA ALA A 218 4.69 5.83 -12.13
C ALA A 218 3.82 4.64 -12.55
N THR A 219 2.67 4.51 -11.89
CA THR A 219 1.78 3.36 -12.11
C THR A 219 1.19 3.41 -13.50
N HIS A 220 1.31 2.30 -14.22
CA HIS A 220 0.68 2.09 -15.52
C HIS A 220 -0.04 0.76 -15.52
N ILE A 221 -1.28 0.77 -15.99
CA ILE A 221 -2.10 -0.42 -16.17
C ILE A 221 -2.48 -0.46 -17.64
N VAL A 222 -2.16 -1.56 -18.32
CA VAL A 222 -2.37 -1.72 -19.76
C VAL A 222 -3.16 -3.00 -20.03
N ILE A 223 -4.25 -2.85 -20.77
CA ILE A 223 -5.13 -3.94 -21.20
C ILE A 223 -5.03 -4.03 -22.71
N LEU A 224 -4.59 -5.18 -23.20
CA LEU A 224 -4.20 -5.42 -24.60
C LEU A 224 -5.41 -5.67 -25.53
N THR A 225 -6.40 -4.79 -25.48
CA THR A 225 -7.49 -4.70 -26.47
C THR A 225 -6.97 -4.12 -27.80
N ARG A 226 -7.84 -4.03 -28.81
CA ARG A 226 -7.55 -3.39 -30.11
C ARG A 226 -8.53 -2.23 -30.37
N PRO A 227 -8.13 -0.95 -30.21
CA PRO A 227 -6.84 -0.48 -29.70
C PRO A 227 -6.65 -0.76 -28.20
N PRO A 228 -5.42 -0.71 -27.65
CA PRO A 228 -5.18 -0.92 -26.22
C PRO A 228 -5.92 0.08 -25.33
N ARG A 229 -6.29 -0.34 -24.13
CA ARG A 229 -6.73 0.55 -23.05
C ARG A 229 -5.62 0.67 -22.04
N SER A 230 -5.25 1.89 -21.67
CA SER A 230 -4.24 2.09 -20.64
C SER A 230 -4.56 3.26 -19.74
N TYR A 231 -4.07 3.15 -18.51
CA TYR A 231 -4.32 4.04 -17.40
C TYR A 231 -3.01 4.36 -16.70
N SER A 232 -2.85 5.59 -16.23
CA SER A 232 -1.69 5.98 -15.44
C SER A 232 -2.01 6.95 -14.32
N VAL A 233 -1.11 6.99 -13.34
CA VAL A 233 -1.11 8.01 -12.28
C VAL A 233 0.32 8.26 -11.82
N VAL A 234 0.64 9.53 -11.58
CA VAL A 234 1.79 9.95 -10.79
C VAL A 234 1.30 10.41 -9.42
N PRO A 235 1.97 10.07 -8.31
CA PRO A 235 1.44 10.32 -6.97
C PRO A 235 1.11 11.76 -6.63
N LEU A 236 1.79 12.72 -7.28
CA LEU A 236 1.68 14.15 -6.99
C LEU A 236 0.94 14.88 -8.10
N GLY A 237 1.65 15.21 -9.16
CA GLY A 237 1.15 15.96 -10.31
C GLY A 237 2.22 16.01 -11.39
N HIS A 238 1.87 16.55 -12.55
CA HIS A 238 2.77 16.62 -13.71
C HIS A 238 3.65 17.86 -13.76
N SER A 239 3.64 18.68 -12.72
CA SER A 239 4.44 19.90 -12.64
C SER A 239 5.14 20.03 -11.28
N ASP A 240 6.37 20.53 -11.31
CA ASP A 240 7.13 20.93 -10.13
C ASP A 240 7.06 22.45 -9.88
N ASP A 241 6.18 23.18 -10.57
CA ASP A 241 5.91 24.59 -10.27
C ASP A 241 4.78 24.67 -9.20
N PRO A 242 5.03 25.24 -8.01
CA PRO A 242 4.02 25.40 -6.97
C PRO A 242 2.78 26.19 -7.40
N ASN A 243 2.88 27.03 -8.43
CA ASN A 243 1.77 27.82 -8.96
C ASN A 243 1.00 27.09 -10.07
N SER A 244 1.47 25.92 -10.50
CA SER A 244 0.82 25.14 -11.55
C SER A 244 -0.42 24.43 -11.01
N PRO A 245 -1.53 24.40 -11.76
CA PRO A 245 -2.69 23.58 -11.41
C PRO A 245 -2.38 22.07 -11.44
N HIS A 246 -1.21 21.67 -11.93
CA HIS A 246 -0.73 20.28 -11.99
C HIS A 246 0.38 19.98 -10.97
N TRP A 247 0.53 20.79 -9.93
CA TRP A 247 1.50 20.58 -8.85
C TRP A 247 1.18 19.35 -7.97
N ASP A 248 -0.08 19.23 -7.56
CA ASP A 248 -0.57 18.24 -6.61
C ASP A 248 -1.98 17.70 -6.94
N ASP A 249 -2.48 17.96 -8.15
CA ASP A 249 -3.84 17.61 -8.58
C ASP A 249 -4.09 16.10 -8.63
N GLN A 250 -3.08 15.31 -9.00
CA GLN A 250 -3.20 13.86 -9.01
C GLN A 250 -3.15 13.28 -7.60
N ALA A 251 -2.41 13.86 -6.68
CA ALA A 251 -2.44 13.44 -5.27
C ALA A 251 -3.86 13.54 -4.72
N GLU A 252 -4.54 14.67 -4.96
CA GLU A 252 -5.92 14.90 -4.53
C GLU A 252 -6.94 14.00 -5.23
N LYS A 253 -6.90 13.99 -6.56
CA LYS A 253 -8.02 13.51 -7.38
C LYS A 253 -7.89 12.05 -7.76
N LEU A 254 -6.67 11.52 -7.81
CA LEU A 254 -6.37 10.19 -8.37
C LEU A 254 -5.64 9.31 -7.37
N PHE A 255 -4.38 9.64 -7.05
CA PHE A 255 -3.49 8.77 -6.31
C PHE A 255 -3.98 8.51 -4.89
N SER A 256 -4.40 9.52 -4.12
CA SER A 256 -4.97 9.29 -2.76
C SER A 256 -6.18 8.35 -2.80
N ARG A 257 -7.02 8.52 -3.82
CA ARG A 257 -8.26 7.76 -4.05
C ARG A 257 -8.05 6.38 -4.66
N GLY A 258 -6.80 5.97 -4.93
CA GLY A 258 -6.50 4.68 -5.57
C GLY A 258 -7.04 4.58 -6.99
N ARG A 259 -6.99 5.67 -7.75
CA ARG A 259 -7.49 5.76 -9.13
C ARG A 259 -6.36 6.13 -10.08
N ALA A 260 -6.48 5.67 -11.32
CA ALA A 260 -5.64 6.07 -12.44
C ALA A 260 -6.51 6.72 -13.53
N ALA A 261 -5.93 7.66 -14.28
CA ALA A 261 -6.61 8.31 -15.40
C ALA A 261 -6.32 7.55 -16.71
N PRO A 262 -7.26 7.51 -17.67
CA PRO A 262 -6.97 6.98 -19.00
C PRO A 262 -5.86 7.78 -19.68
N THR A 263 -4.94 7.10 -20.36
CA THR A 263 -3.86 7.75 -21.14
C THR A 263 -4.29 8.11 -22.55
N TYR A 264 -5.43 7.56 -23.01
CA TYR A 264 -5.94 7.65 -24.39
C TYR A 264 -4.93 7.22 -25.47
N PHE A 265 -3.99 6.32 -25.14
CA PHE A 265 -3.02 5.80 -26.10
C PHE A 265 -3.72 5.21 -27.34
N LEU A 266 -3.33 5.67 -28.53
CA LEU A 266 -3.94 5.36 -29.83
C LEU A 266 -5.43 5.72 -29.99
N ARG A 267 -6.02 6.50 -29.07
CA ARG A 267 -7.42 6.96 -29.11
C ARG A 267 -7.49 8.48 -29.21
N ARG A 268 -6.97 9.00 -30.33
CA ARG A 268 -6.82 10.43 -30.58
C ARG A 268 -8.13 11.22 -30.43
N ASP A 269 -9.24 10.66 -30.90
CA ASP A 269 -10.53 11.38 -30.88
C ASP A 269 -11.12 11.48 -29.48
N GLU A 270 -10.85 10.50 -28.61
CA GLU A 270 -11.15 10.62 -27.17
C GLU A 270 -10.24 11.64 -26.52
N LEU A 271 -8.92 11.55 -26.73
CA LEU A 271 -7.93 12.48 -26.17
C LEU A 271 -8.30 13.94 -26.49
N ARG A 272 -8.74 14.22 -27.73
CA ARG A 272 -9.13 15.55 -28.19
C ARG A 272 -10.27 16.17 -27.38
N ARG A 273 -11.16 15.37 -26.79
CA ARG A 273 -12.26 15.86 -25.94
C ARG A 273 -11.77 16.39 -24.58
N HIS A 274 -10.54 16.05 -24.19
CA HIS A 274 -9.93 16.46 -22.93
C HIS A 274 -8.79 17.48 -23.12
N ALA A 275 -8.52 17.92 -24.35
CA ALA A 275 -7.45 18.87 -24.62
C ALA A 275 -7.82 20.28 -24.14
N THR A 276 -7.05 20.82 -23.20
CA THR A 276 -7.24 22.17 -22.64
C THR A 276 -6.31 23.22 -23.25
N ALA A 277 -5.23 22.79 -23.91
CA ALA A 277 -4.27 23.67 -24.58
C ALA A 277 -3.67 23.01 -25.82
N ARG A 278 -3.23 23.81 -26.80
CA ARG A 278 -2.52 23.36 -27.99
C ARG A 278 -1.32 24.26 -28.26
N LYS A 279 -0.13 23.67 -28.34
CA LYS A 279 1.10 24.36 -28.77
C LYS A 279 1.58 23.78 -30.09
N VAL A 280 1.77 24.63 -31.10
CA VAL A 280 2.34 24.22 -32.39
C VAL A 280 3.82 24.52 -32.36
N VAL A 281 4.66 23.49 -32.47
CA VAL A 281 6.12 23.64 -32.54
C VAL A 281 6.54 23.52 -34.01
N ARG A 282 7.26 24.52 -34.51
CA ARG A 282 7.83 24.51 -35.86
C ARG A 282 9.31 24.16 -35.76
N ARG A 283 9.76 23.15 -36.51
CA ARG A 283 11.17 22.80 -36.60
C ARG A 283 11.83 23.69 -37.67
N THR A 284 12.72 24.59 -37.27
CA THR A 284 13.60 25.26 -38.22
C THR A 284 14.72 24.30 -38.59
N VAL A 285 14.74 23.82 -39.83
CA VAL A 285 15.85 23.02 -40.36
C VAL A 285 16.82 24.00 -41.00
N THR A 286 17.91 24.33 -40.30
CA THR A 286 19.02 25.07 -40.90
C THR A 286 19.75 24.13 -41.85
N ALA A 287 19.68 24.37 -43.15
CA ALA A 287 20.45 23.62 -44.13
C ALA A 287 21.94 23.87 -43.86
N GLY A 288 22.65 22.89 -43.32
CA GLY A 288 24.11 22.93 -43.24
C GLY A 288 24.66 23.00 -44.66
N ARG A 289 25.39 24.08 -44.97
CA ARG A 289 26.25 24.12 -46.16
C ARG A 289 27.23 22.96 -46.03
N ARG A 290 27.07 21.93 -46.88
CA ARG A 290 28.16 21.00 -47.16
C ARG A 290 29.23 21.81 -47.90
N SER A 291 30.38 21.99 -47.26
CA SER A 291 31.63 22.36 -47.94
C SER A 291 32.10 21.19 -48.79
#